data_AF-A0A956NVA8-F1
#
_entry.id   AF-A0A956NVA8-F1
#
_cell.length_a   1.000
_cell.length_b   1.000
_cell.length_c   1.000
_cell.angle_alpha   90.00
_cell.angle_beta   90.00
_cell.angle_gamma   90.00
#
_symmetry.space_group_name_H-M   'P 1'
#
loop_
_entity.id
_entity.type
_entity.pdbx_description
1 polymer ?
#
loop_
_entity_poly.entity_id
_entity_poly.type
_entity_poly.pdbx_seq_one_letter_code
_entity_poly.pdbx_strand_id
1 'polypeptide(L)' 'MNFLGTQALISLISHVLFIVLTFWALKGLLIEKWIKKNHIQQARLLYLFFSIAIGYLVSSFFIEFILMSRNLIFLF' A
#
# COMPACT_ATOMS: atom_id res chain seq x y z
N MET A 1 6.15 -23.17 13.30
CA MET A 1 5.27 -22.01 13.05
C MET A 1 4.27 -22.42 11.98
N ASN A 2 2.98 -22.18 12.17
CA ASN A 2 1.97 -22.52 11.15
C ASN A 2 2.21 -21.66 9.90
N PHE A 3 2.27 -22.27 8.71
CA PHE A 3 2.48 -21.59 7.43
C PHE A 3 1.54 -20.37 7.25
N LEU A 4 0.28 -20.52 7.68
CA LEU A 4 -0.72 -19.46 7.69
C LEU A 4 -0.31 -18.26 8.56
N GLY A 5 0.30 -18.49 9.72
CA GLY A 5 0.76 -17.43 10.62
C GLY A 5 1.95 -16.67 10.04
N THR A 6 2.91 -17.37 9.43
CA THR A 6 4.05 -16.74 8.75
C THR A 6 3.59 -15.92 7.55
N GLN A 7 2.65 -16.44 6.75
CA GLN A 7 2.08 -15.72 5.62
C GLN A 7 1.33 -14.46 6.06
N ALA A 8 0.48 -14.55 7.08
CA ALA A 8 -0.23 -13.40 7.62
C ALA A 8 0.73 -12.31 8.14
N LEU A 9 1.81 -12.70 8.82
CA LEU A 9 2.83 -11.77 9.31
C LEU A 9 3.55 -11.05 8.16
N ILE A 10 3.95 -11.78 7.12
CA ILE A 10 4.59 -11.20 5.94
C ILE A 10 3.65 -10.22 5.24
N SER A 11 2.38 -10.59 5.05
CA SER A 11 1.39 -9.70 4.43
C SER A 11 1.18 -8.43 5.25
N LEU A 12 1.03 -8.53 6.58
CA LEU A 12 0.88 -7.36 7.46
C LEU A 12 2.06 -6.40 7.35
N ILE A 13 3.28 -6.93 7.42
CA ILE A 13 4.51 -6.12 7.29
C ILE A 13 4.55 -5.45 5.93
N SER A 14 4.23 -6.19 4.86
CA SER A 14 4.17 -5.65 3.49
C SER A 14 3.16 -4.50 3.40
N HIS A 15 1.93 -4.68 3.89
CA HIS A 15 0.91 -3.63 3.82
C HIS A 15 1.36 -2.36 4.54
N VAL A 16 1.90 -2.47 5.75
CA VAL A 16 2.39 -1.31 6.51
C VAL A 16 3.53 -0.62 5.77
N LEU A 17 4.48 -1.38 5.23
CA LEU A 17 5.62 -0.86 4.49
C LEU A 17 5.14 -0.05 3.26
N PHE A 18 4.29 -0.64 2.43
CA PHE A 18 3.78 0.03 1.23
C PHE A 18 2.91 1.24 1.56
N ILE A 19 2.10 1.20 2.62
CA ILE A 19 1.32 2.38 3.06
C ILE A 19 2.24 3.53 3.45
N VAL A 20 3.32 3.28 4.18
CA VAL A 20 4.31 4.31 4.54
C VAL A 20 5.02 4.86 3.30
N LEU A 21 5.42 3.98 2.37
CA LEU A 21 6.03 4.39 1.10
C LEU A 21 5.07 5.24 0.26
N THR A 22 3.82 4.84 0.15
CA THR A 22 2.78 5.61 -0.55
C THR A 22 2.53 6.96 0.12
N PHE A 23 2.47 6.99 1.45
CA PHE A 23 2.32 8.26 2.19
C PHE A 23 3.48 9.21 1.92
N TRP A 24 4.71 8.70 1.88
CA TRP A 24 5.90 9.48 1.52
C TRP A 24 5.87 9.92 0.06
N ALA A 25 5.51 9.03 -0.88
CA ALA A 25 5.42 9.34 -2.30
C ALA A 25 4.34 10.39 -2.61
N LEU A 26 3.16 10.27 -1.99
CA LEU A 26 2.09 11.22 -2.17
C LEU A 26 2.49 12.62 -1.68
N LYS A 27 3.31 12.76 -0.63
CA LYS A 27 3.80 14.08 -0.18
C LYS A 27 4.64 14.80 -1.24
N GLY A 28 5.28 14.06 -2.15
CA GLY A 28 6.00 14.63 -3.29
C GLY A 28 5.09 15.23 -4.36
N LEU A 29 3.81 14.88 -4.38
CA LEU A 29 2.82 15.50 -5.25
C LEU A 29 2.36 16.82 -4.60
N LEU A 30 2.38 17.93 -5.34
CA LEU A 30 1.82 19.21 -4.89
C LEU A 30 0.28 19.20 -4.84
N ILE A 31 -0.30 18.22 -4.16
CA ILE A 31 -1.75 18.10 -3.94
C ILE A 31 -2.27 19.29 -3.11
N GLU A 32 -1.42 19.90 -2.28
CA GLU A 32 -1.77 21.09 -1.50
C GLU A 32 -2.17 22.30 -2.38
N LYS A 33 -1.66 22.39 -3.62
CA LYS A 33 -2.06 23.47 -4.55
C LYS A 33 -3.45 23.26 -5.16
N TRP A 34 -3.96 22.03 -5.16
CA TRP A 34 -5.28 21.70 -5.72
C TRP A 34 -6.43 21.93 -4.73
N ILE A 35 -6.13 22.16 -3.45
CA ILE A 35 -7.12 22.18 -2.38
C ILE A 35 -7.48 23.62 -1.99
N LYS A 36 -8.78 23.89 -1.83
CA LYS A 36 -9.30 25.20 -1.41
C LYS A 36 -8.70 25.65 -0.08
N LYS A 37 -8.34 26.94 0.01
CA LYS A 37 -7.53 27.61 1.06
C LYS A 37 -8.06 27.56 2.52
N ASN A 38 -9.07 26.72 2.84
CA ASN A 38 -9.63 26.58 4.19
C ASN A 38 -9.93 25.12 4.60
N HIS A 39 -9.59 24.12 3.78
CA HIS A 39 -9.95 22.71 4.02
C HIS A 39 -8.74 21.81 4.32
N ILE A 40 -7.73 22.36 5.01
CA ILE A 40 -6.44 21.70 5.27
C ILE A 40 -6.60 20.40 6.08
N GLN A 41 -7.54 20.35 7.03
CA GLN A 41 -7.79 19.14 7.81
C GLN A 41 -8.41 18.03 6.97
N GLN A 42 -9.41 18.35 6.15
CA GLN A 42 -10.06 17.40 5.24
C GLN A 42 -9.07 16.86 4.20
N ALA A 43 -8.20 17.73 3.69
CA ALA A 43 -7.10 17.37 2.79
C ALA A 43 -6.16 16.33 3.40
N ARG A 44 -5.76 16.54 4.65
CA ARG A 44 -4.85 15.64 5.37
C ARG A 44 -5.49 14.27 5.61
N LEU A 45 -6.77 14.25 5.96
CA LEU A 45 -7.51 13.00 6.13
C LEU A 45 -7.65 12.25 4.80
N LEU A 46 -7.98 12.96 3.73
CA LEU A 46 -8.04 12.41 2.38
C LEU A 46 -6.69 11.81 1.97
N TYR A 47 -5.59 12.50 2.25
CA TYR A 47 -4.23 12.00 2.04
C TYR A 47 -3.96 10.67 2.74
N LEU A 48 -4.37 10.58 4.01
CA LEU A 48 -4.19 9.37 4.79
C LEU A 48 -4.99 8.22 4.19
N PHE A 49 -6.25 8.45 3.82
CA PHE A 49 -7.08 7.44 3.17
C PHE A 49 -6.53 7.00 1.81
N PHE A 50 -6.07 7.93 0.97
CA PHE A 50 -5.42 7.59 -0.29
C PHE A 50 -4.15 6.78 -0.08
N SER A 51 -3.36 7.13 0.94
CA SER A 51 -2.13 6.40 1.26
C SER A 51 -2.43 4.96 1.68
N ILE A 52 -3.47 4.76 2.50
CA ILE A 52 -3.90 3.44 2.92
C ILE A 52 -4.44 2.64 1.72
N ALA A 53 -5.32 3.24 0.91
CA ALA A 53 -5.93 2.58 -0.23
C ALA A 53 -4.89 2.15 -1.28
N ILE A 54 -4.05 3.09 -1.72
CA ILE A 54 -3.00 2.80 -2.72
C ILE A 54 -1.95 1.86 -2.13
N GLY A 55 -1.48 2.10 -0.90
CA GLY A 55 -0.48 1.24 -0.26
C GLY A 55 -0.98 -0.20 -0.07
N TYR A 56 -2.24 -0.37 0.31
CA TYR A 56 -2.87 -1.69 0.38
C TYR A 56 -2.91 -2.36 -0.99
N LEU A 57 -3.39 -1.66 -2.03
CA LEU A 57 -3.48 -2.21 -3.39
C LEU A 57 -2.12 -2.64 -3.94
N VAL A 58 -1.09 -1.80 -3.80
CA VAL A 58 0.27 -2.10 -4.26
C VAL A 58 0.85 -3.28 -3.47
N SER A 59 0.64 -3.34 -2.16
CA SER A 59 1.09 -4.48 -1.35
C SER A 59 0.38 -5.78 -1.71
N SER A 60 -0.95 -5.76 -1.89
CA SER A 60 -1.71 -6.95 -2.31
C SER A 60 -1.22 -7.45 -3.65
N PHE A 61 -1.07 -6.53 -4.63
CA PHE A 61 -0.47 -6.85 -5.91
C PHE A 61 0.92 -7.48 -5.76
N PHE A 62 1.79 -6.93 -4.91
CA PHE A 62 3.15 -7.42 -4.73
C PHE A 62 3.18 -8.86 -4.17
N ILE A 63 2.37 -9.15 -3.14
CA ILE A 63 2.27 -10.49 -2.55
C ILE A 63 1.66 -11.49 -3.54
N GLU A 64 0.58 -11.11 -4.21
CA GLU A 64 -0.08 -11.95 -5.23
C GLU A 64 0.84 -12.23 -6.42
N PHE A 65 1.60 -11.22 -6.86
CA PHE A 65 2.57 -11.36 -7.93
C PHE A 65 3.66 -12.38 -7.59
N ILE A 66 4.21 -12.34 -6.37
CA ILE A 66 5.20 -13.32 -5.91
C ILE A 66 4.58 -14.73 -5.87
N LEU A 67 3.35 -14.85 -5.35
CA LEU A 67 2.67 -16.13 -5.25
C LEU A 67 2.39 -16.73 -6.64
N MET A 68 1.88 -15.92 -7.57
CA MET A 68 1.65 -16.34 -8.96
C MET A 68 2.95 -16.68 -9.68
N SER A 69 4.01 -15.90 -9.46
CA SER A 69 5.33 -16.19 -10.03
C SER A 69 5.85 -17.55 -9.58
N ARG A 70 5.62 -17.93 -8.31
CA ARG A 70 5.99 -19.27 -7.81
C ARG A 70 5.19 -20.38 -8.51
N ASN A 71 3.93 -20.12 -8.82
CA ASN A 71 3.06 -21.11 -9.48
C ASN A 71 3.46 -21.36 -10.94
N LEU A 72 4.19 -20.44 -11.59
CA LEU A 72 4.71 -20.66 -12.95
C LEU A 72 5.65 -21.86 -13.05
N ILE A 73 6.28 -22.27 -11.95
CA ILE A 73 7.13 -23.48 -11.91
C ILE A 73 6.33 -24.74 -12.27
N PHE A 74 5.02 -24.77 -12.03
CA PHE A 74 4.16 -25.91 -12.39
C PHE A 74 3.74 -25.96 -13.86
N LEU A 75 4.19 -24.99 -14.67
CA LEU A 75 3.85 -24.93 -16.10
C LEU A 75 4.72 -25.87 -16.96
N PHE A 76 5.82 -26.39 -16.41
CA PHE A 76 6.76 -27.31 -17.04
C PHE A 76 7.02 -28.51 -16.12
#